data_AF-A0A3G9JKH5-F1
#
_entry.id   AF-A0A3G9JKH5-F1
#
_cell.length_a   1.000
_cell.length_b   1.000
_cell.length_c   1.000
_cell.angle_alpha   90.00
_cell.angle_beta   90.00
_cell.angle_gamma   90.00
#
_symmetry.space_group_name_H-M   'P 1'
#
loop_
_entity.id
_entity.type
_entity.pdbx_description
1 polymer ?
#
loop_
_entity_poly.entity_id
_entity_poly.type
_entity_poly.pdbx_seq_one_letter_code
_entity_poly.pdbx_strand_id
1 'polypeptide(L)'
;MAHIDDCYRILKVLHPYDSSNQVKYNDKWLDKAKNPAKKDFENNIKDYKNLLSPIVNKIKHNGGQLRSIVIYSRDRRIVTKPIRKKIQIFPRDARIVGYFLEGVHPNGNIGPDIEIHPNGKSAISLNRDLRYHFANLYRIGRHLKKAIVKTVRHVETIDLPYPGSIRHTSCQYDLESIAEKISNLPSLFYQNEFDKETPDIQFYRNPKDTELILETPGPRYMNWEGEVAISCEMQVDPVSRTYQLPYWQNQSNSRSVMR
;
A
#
# COMPACT_ATOMS: atom_id res chain seq x y z
N MET A 1 -4.84 -8.38 3.38
CA MET A 1 -4.52 -9.78 3.75
C MET A 1 -5.51 -10.79 3.19
N ALA A 2 -6.82 -10.56 3.29
CA ALA A 2 -7.85 -11.48 2.74
C ALA A 2 -7.57 -11.93 1.28
N HIS A 3 -7.24 -11.00 0.38
CA HIS A 3 -6.90 -11.34 -1.01
C HIS A 3 -5.75 -12.36 -1.15
N ILE A 4 -4.72 -12.30 -0.30
CA ILE A 4 -3.61 -13.26 -0.30
C ILE A 4 -4.08 -14.62 0.25
N ASP A 5 -4.91 -14.60 1.29
CA ASP A 5 -5.50 -15.83 1.86
C ASP A 5 -6.40 -16.55 0.85
N ASP A 6 -7.12 -15.78 0.03
CA ASP A 6 -7.93 -16.30 -1.08
C ASP A 6 -7.06 -16.91 -2.18
N CYS A 7 -5.88 -16.31 -2.47
CA CYS A 7 -4.92 -16.91 -3.39
C CYS A 7 -4.44 -18.29 -2.89
N TYR A 8 -4.13 -18.43 -1.60
CA TYR A 8 -3.80 -19.74 -1.01
C TYR A 8 -4.98 -20.70 -1.06
N ARG A 9 -6.22 -20.21 -0.85
CA ARG A 9 -7.42 -21.03 -0.96
C ARG A 9 -7.60 -21.60 -2.38
N ILE A 10 -7.37 -20.78 -3.41
CA ILE A 10 -7.41 -21.23 -4.81
C ILE A 10 -6.38 -22.35 -5.05
N LEU A 11 -5.13 -22.15 -4.61
CA LEU A 11 -4.09 -23.18 -4.75
C LEU A 11 -4.43 -24.47 -3.99
N LYS A 12 -5.10 -24.37 -2.83
CA LYS A 12 -5.56 -25.53 -2.06
C LYS A 12 -6.63 -26.34 -2.80
N VAL A 13 -7.58 -25.67 -3.46
CA VAL A 13 -8.65 -26.35 -4.23
C VAL A 13 -8.10 -27.09 -5.45
N LEU A 14 -6.99 -26.60 -6.02
CA LEU A 14 -6.31 -27.22 -7.16
C LEU A 14 -5.37 -28.38 -6.79
N HIS A 15 -5.29 -28.73 -5.51
CA HIS A 15 -4.45 -29.82 -5.02
C HIS A 15 -5.33 -30.98 -4.54
N PRO A 16 -4.92 -32.25 -4.69
CA PRO A 16 -5.75 -33.37 -4.28
C PRO A 16 -6.10 -33.29 -2.80
N TYR A 17 -7.36 -33.61 -2.50
CA TYR A 17 -7.84 -33.62 -1.14
C TYR A 17 -7.13 -34.70 -0.32
N ASP A 18 -6.64 -34.31 0.86
CA ASP A 18 -5.98 -35.20 1.81
C ASP A 18 -6.71 -35.11 3.17
N SER A 19 -7.44 -36.17 3.51
CA SER A 19 -8.20 -36.28 4.75
C SER A 19 -7.31 -36.33 6.00
N SER A 20 -6.02 -36.65 5.86
CA SER A 20 -5.05 -36.63 6.96
C SER A 20 -4.51 -35.23 7.26
N ASN A 21 -4.76 -34.26 6.37
CA ASN A 21 -4.30 -32.88 6.50
C ASN A 21 -5.41 -31.98 7.06
N GLN A 22 -5.55 -32.00 8.39
CA GLN A 22 -6.54 -31.23 9.16
C GLN A 22 -6.08 -29.79 9.51
N VAL A 23 -5.09 -29.24 8.80
CA VAL A 23 -4.55 -27.91 9.09
C VAL A 23 -5.56 -26.81 8.75
N LYS A 24 -5.87 -25.95 9.72
CA LYS A 24 -6.87 -24.87 9.61
C LYS A 24 -6.49 -23.78 8.59
N TYR A 25 -5.23 -23.34 8.60
CA TYR A 25 -4.76 -22.23 7.76
C TYR A 25 -4.30 -22.72 6.38
N ASN A 26 -4.76 -22.07 5.31
CA ASN A 26 -4.54 -22.53 3.94
C ASN A 26 -3.05 -22.55 3.56
N ASP A 27 -2.26 -21.56 3.99
CA ASP A 27 -0.82 -21.50 3.76
C ASP A 27 -0.08 -22.69 4.41
N LYS A 28 -0.42 -23.00 5.66
CA LYS A 28 0.15 -24.13 6.40
C LYS A 28 -0.32 -25.48 5.87
N TRP A 29 -1.56 -25.55 5.40
CA TRP A 29 -2.10 -26.74 4.75
C TRP A 29 -1.30 -27.06 3.48
N LEU A 30 -1.02 -26.04 2.66
CA LEU A 30 -0.23 -26.17 1.42
C LEU A 30 1.22 -26.58 1.68
N ASP A 31 1.81 -26.14 2.79
CA ASP A 31 3.13 -26.61 3.24
C ASP A 31 3.12 -28.12 3.51
N LYS A 32 2.17 -28.59 4.32
CA LYS A 32 2.05 -30.03 4.65
C LYS A 32 1.74 -30.87 3.41
N ALA A 33 0.91 -30.35 2.51
CA ALA A 33 0.58 -31.00 1.26
C ALA A 33 1.69 -30.90 0.19
N LYS A 34 2.81 -30.23 0.50
CA LYS A 34 3.97 -30.03 -0.38
C LYS A 34 3.60 -29.47 -1.76
N ASN A 35 2.70 -28.49 -1.79
CA ASN A 35 2.27 -27.88 -3.06
C ASN A 35 3.48 -27.32 -3.84
N PRO A 36 3.62 -27.64 -5.13
CA PRO A 36 4.83 -27.35 -5.93
C PRO A 36 5.06 -25.85 -6.18
N ALA A 37 4.02 -25.03 -6.07
CA ALA A 37 4.06 -23.61 -6.40
C ALA A 37 4.06 -22.70 -5.16
N LYS A 38 3.73 -23.23 -3.97
CA LYS A 38 3.52 -22.42 -2.77
C LYS A 38 4.72 -21.57 -2.38
N LYS A 39 5.92 -22.15 -2.34
CA LYS A 39 7.16 -21.44 -1.97
C LYS A 39 7.48 -20.31 -2.96
N ASP A 40 7.38 -20.59 -4.25
CA ASP A 40 7.63 -19.59 -5.29
C ASP A 40 6.61 -18.45 -5.23
N PHE A 41 5.33 -18.78 -5.06
CA PHE A 41 4.27 -17.78 -4.92
C PHE A 41 4.50 -16.90 -3.70
N GLU A 42 4.77 -17.50 -2.53
CA GLU A 42 5.03 -16.78 -1.28
C GLU A 42 6.25 -15.86 -1.39
N ASN A 43 7.34 -16.32 -2.00
CA ASN A 43 8.54 -15.50 -2.21
C ASN A 43 8.26 -14.29 -3.10
N ASN A 44 7.47 -14.45 -4.16
CA ASN A 44 7.16 -13.38 -5.10
C ASN A 44 6.26 -12.28 -4.51
N ILE A 45 5.48 -12.58 -3.48
CA ILE A 45 4.58 -11.60 -2.83
C ILE A 45 5.10 -11.14 -1.46
N LYS A 46 6.28 -11.61 -1.06
CA LYS A 46 6.84 -11.44 0.29
C LYS A 46 6.97 -9.98 0.68
N ASP A 47 7.48 -9.13 -0.20
CA ASP A 47 7.74 -7.73 0.11
C ASP A 47 6.44 -6.97 0.42
N TYR A 48 5.41 -7.17 -0.41
CA TYR A 48 4.09 -6.59 -0.19
C TYR A 48 3.43 -7.12 1.09
N LYS A 49 3.52 -8.44 1.33
CA LYS A 49 3.02 -9.08 2.56
C LYS A 49 3.70 -8.50 3.80
N ASN A 50 5.03 -8.41 3.79
CA ASN A 50 5.82 -7.89 4.90
C ASN A 50 5.55 -6.42 5.19
N LEU A 51 5.25 -5.62 4.17
CA LEU A 51 4.87 -4.22 4.35
C LEU A 51 3.50 -4.07 5.04
N LEU A 52 2.52 -4.91 4.68
CA LEU A 52 1.14 -4.80 5.18
C LEU A 52 0.86 -5.58 6.45
N SER A 53 1.54 -6.70 6.70
CA SER A 53 1.28 -7.56 7.85
C SER A 53 1.38 -6.81 9.18
N PRO A 54 2.42 -5.98 9.44
CA PRO A 54 2.51 -5.21 10.68
C PRO A 54 1.30 -4.29 10.89
N ILE A 55 0.89 -3.55 9.86
CA ILE A 55 -0.26 -2.62 9.93
C ILE A 55 -1.55 -3.38 10.25
N VAL A 56 -1.83 -4.46 9.51
CA VAL A 56 -3.05 -5.26 9.71
C VAL A 56 -3.07 -5.92 11.07
N ASN A 57 -1.93 -6.42 11.56
CA ASN A 57 -1.84 -7.05 12.87
C ASN A 57 -2.13 -6.03 13.98
N LYS A 58 -1.57 -4.82 13.89
CA LYS A 58 -1.82 -3.75 14.86
C LYS A 58 -3.30 -3.34 14.89
N ILE A 59 -3.94 -3.22 13.72
CA ILE A 59 -5.38 -2.93 13.64
C ILE A 59 -6.21 -4.06 14.28
N LYS A 60 -5.89 -5.33 13.98
CA LYS A 60 -6.69 -6.49 14.43
C LYS A 60 -6.49 -6.85 15.91
N HIS A 61 -5.27 -6.73 16.41
CA HIS A 61 -4.89 -7.32 17.69
C HIS A 61 -4.46 -6.29 18.74
N ASN A 62 -4.12 -5.06 18.33
CA ASN A 62 -3.59 -4.03 19.23
C ASN A 62 -4.49 -2.79 19.30
N GLY A 63 -5.71 -2.86 18.74
CA GLY A 63 -6.65 -1.74 18.71
C GLY A 63 -6.17 -0.55 17.89
N GLY A 64 -5.19 -0.75 16.98
CA GLY A 64 -4.64 0.32 16.16
C GLY A 64 -5.70 0.96 15.27
N GLN A 65 -5.76 2.30 15.27
CA GLN A 65 -6.76 3.06 14.51
C GLN A 65 -6.09 3.87 13.41
N LEU A 66 -6.71 3.93 12.24
CA LEU A 66 -6.27 4.82 11.18
C LEU A 66 -6.82 6.22 11.45
N ARG A 67 -5.92 7.20 11.57
CA ARG A 67 -6.25 8.61 11.79
C ARG A 67 -5.95 9.40 10.53
N SER A 68 -6.88 10.27 10.15
CA SER A 68 -6.75 11.13 8.99
C SER A 68 -5.69 12.22 9.25
N ILE A 69 -4.93 12.54 8.20
CA ILE A 69 -4.02 13.68 8.21
C ILE A 69 -4.04 14.35 6.84
N VAL A 70 -4.01 15.68 6.85
CA VAL A 70 -3.94 16.53 5.68
C VAL A 70 -2.80 17.51 5.83
N ILE A 71 -1.91 17.55 4.83
CA ILE A 71 -0.87 18.58 4.71
C ILE A 71 -1.20 19.46 3.51
N TYR A 72 -1.20 20.78 3.71
CA TYR A 72 -1.47 21.76 2.66
C TYR A 72 -0.54 22.96 2.80
N SER A 73 -0.29 23.67 1.71
CA SER A 73 0.51 24.90 1.76
C SER A 73 -0.30 26.05 2.35
N ARG A 74 0.32 26.91 3.16
CA ARG A 74 -0.34 28.11 3.71
C ARG A 74 -0.43 29.24 2.69
N ASP A 75 0.67 29.57 2.01
CA ASP A 75 0.75 30.80 1.20
C ASP A 75 1.50 30.67 -0.14
N ARG A 76 2.20 29.56 -0.36
CA ARG A 76 3.03 29.36 -1.57
C ARG A 76 2.69 28.01 -2.18
N ARG A 77 2.02 28.01 -3.34
CA ARG A 77 1.78 26.83 -4.21
C ARG A 77 2.79 25.71 -3.94
N ILE A 78 2.34 24.46 -3.80
CA ILE A 78 3.27 23.35 -3.60
C ILE A 78 4.14 23.23 -4.86
N VAL A 79 5.42 23.57 -4.75
CA VAL A 79 6.39 23.41 -5.82
C VAL A 79 7.01 22.03 -5.67
N THR A 80 6.88 21.21 -6.70
CA THR A 80 7.58 19.94 -6.80
C THR A 80 8.68 20.07 -7.85
N LYS A 81 9.91 19.75 -7.44
CA LYS A 81 11.07 19.64 -8.34
C LYS A 81 11.32 18.16 -8.63
N PRO A 82 10.68 17.56 -9.65
CA PRO A 82 11.03 16.20 -10.06
C PRO A 82 12.47 16.18 -10.59
N ILE A 83 13.21 15.12 -10.29
CA ILE A 83 14.65 14.99 -10.61
C ILE A 83 14.90 15.02 -12.14
N ARG A 84 13.89 14.67 -12.96
CA ARG A 84 14.02 14.51 -14.43
C ARG A 84 12.96 15.23 -15.28
N LYS A 85 12.02 15.97 -14.69
CA LYS A 85 10.98 16.72 -15.42
C LYS A 85 11.06 18.21 -15.09
N LYS A 86 10.47 19.06 -15.95
CA LYS A 86 10.28 20.49 -15.65
C LYS A 86 9.61 20.66 -14.27
N ILE A 87 9.97 21.73 -13.55
CA ILE A 87 9.35 22.11 -12.27
C ILE A 87 7.83 22.01 -12.41
N GLN A 88 7.19 21.22 -11.54
CA GLN A 88 5.74 21.12 -11.49
C GLN A 88 5.25 21.98 -10.34
N ILE A 89 4.31 22.87 -10.64
CA ILE A 89 3.73 23.79 -9.67
C ILE A 89 2.30 23.36 -9.47
N PHE A 90 2.00 22.83 -8.28
CA PHE A 90 0.64 22.50 -7.89
C PHE A 90 -0.13 23.76 -7.49
N PRO A 91 -1.46 23.76 -7.61
CA PRO A 91 -2.27 24.93 -7.28
C PRO A 91 -2.18 25.26 -5.79
N ARG A 92 -2.61 26.48 -5.40
CA ARG A 92 -2.47 27.00 -4.03
C ARG A 92 -3.21 26.18 -3.00
N ASP A 93 -4.30 25.54 -3.41
CA ASP A 93 -5.18 24.70 -2.62
C ASP A 93 -4.79 23.22 -2.63
N ALA A 94 -3.65 22.86 -3.23
CA ALA A 94 -3.21 21.47 -3.26
C ALA A 94 -2.99 20.92 -1.84
N ARG A 95 -3.47 19.70 -1.63
CA ARG A 95 -3.45 19.00 -0.35
C ARG A 95 -2.91 17.59 -0.55
N ILE A 96 -2.10 17.12 0.39
CA ILE A 96 -1.86 15.68 0.55
C ILE A 96 -2.80 15.17 1.62
N VAL A 97 -3.68 14.27 1.23
CA VAL A 97 -4.49 13.49 2.15
C VAL A 97 -3.80 12.16 2.40
N GLY A 98 -3.82 11.73 3.65
CA GLY A 98 -3.17 10.53 4.10
C GLY A 98 -3.70 10.10 5.45
N TYR A 99 -2.99 9.13 6.02
CA TYR A 99 -3.32 8.59 7.33
C TYR A 99 -2.07 8.18 8.09
N PHE A 100 -2.18 8.09 9.39
CA PHE A 100 -1.23 7.36 10.22
C PHE A 100 -1.98 6.31 11.04
N LEU A 101 -1.24 5.32 11.51
CA LEU A 101 -1.75 4.31 12.42
C LEU A 101 -1.46 4.79 13.83
N GLU A 102 -2.50 5.08 14.60
CA GLU A 102 -2.38 5.46 16.00
C GLU A 102 -2.06 4.23 16.86
N GLY A 103 -1.17 4.42 17.82
CA GLY A 103 -0.78 3.43 18.81
C GLY A 103 -0.25 4.08 20.09
N VAL A 104 -0.04 3.26 21.10
CA VAL A 104 0.50 3.68 22.40
C VAL A 104 2.02 3.48 22.39
N HIS A 105 2.76 4.54 22.69
CA HIS A 105 4.22 4.52 22.77
C HIS A 105 4.68 3.90 24.10
N PRO A 106 5.92 3.40 24.21
CA PRO A 106 6.45 2.83 25.46
C PRO A 106 6.42 3.78 26.67
N ASN A 107 6.41 5.09 26.44
CA ASN A 107 6.31 6.12 27.47
C ASN A 107 4.85 6.53 27.81
N GLY A 108 3.85 5.86 27.23
CA GLY A 108 2.43 6.15 27.43
C GLY A 108 1.86 7.25 26.54
N ASN A 109 2.65 7.86 25.63
CA ASN A 109 2.12 8.82 24.66
C ASN A 109 1.20 8.11 23.64
N ILE A 110 0.12 8.78 23.24
CA ILE A 110 -0.70 8.34 22.10
C ILE A 110 -0.26 9.11 20.85
N GLY A 111 -0.02 8.42 19.75
CA GLY A 111 0.36 9.05 18.48
C GLY A 111 0.64 8.00 17.39
N PRO A 112 1.36 8.35 16.32
CA PRO A 112 1.73 7.38 15.29
C PRO A 112 2.52 6.21 15.88
N ASP A 113 2.07 4.97 15.64
CA ASP A 113 2.71 3.75 16.11
C ASP A 113 4.17 3.71 15.64
N ILE A 114 5.10 3.57 16.58
CA ILE A 114 6.54 3.74 16.35
C ILE A 114 7.17 2.63 15.50
N GLU A 115 6.53 1.47 15.38
CA GLU A 115 6.99 0.38 14.52
C GLU A 115 6.60 0.61 13.05
N ILE A 116 5.44 1.25 12.82
CA ILE A 116 4.93 1.56 11.48
C ILE A 116 5.45 2.91 10.97
N HIS A 117 5.53 3.89 11.88
CA HIS A 117 5.90 5.27 11.59
C HIS A 117 7.21 5.59 12.31
N PRO A 118 8.37 5.51 11.62
CA PRO A 118 9.67 5.75 12.25
C PRO A 118 9.68 7.05 13.10
N ASN A 119 10.11 6.92 14.35
CA ASN A 119 10.13 7.98 15.37
C ASN A 119 8.76 8.58 15.75
N GLY A 120 7.64 7.95 15.38
CA GLY A 120 6.29 8.43 15.64
C GLY A 120 5.97 9.75 14.93
N LYS A 121 6.67 10.06 13.84
CA LYS A 121 6.66 11.39 13.19
C LYS A 121 6.20 11.37 11.74
N SER A 122 5.78 10.22 11.23
CA SER A 122 5.40 10.07 9.83
C SER A 122 3.95 9.68 9.64
N ALA A 123 3.52 9.74 8.39
CA ALA A 123 2.24 9.27 7.89
C ALA A 123 2.43 8.61 6.51
N ILE A 124 1.35 8.06 5.97
CA ILE A 124 1.28 7.42 4.66
C ILE A 124 0.31 8.24 3.78
N SER A 125 0.76 8.68 2.60
CA SER A 125 -0.13 9.42 1.69
C SER A 125 -1.02 8.47 0.90
N LEU A 126 -2.31 8.82 0.76
CA LEU A 126 -3.24 8.03 -0.05
C LEU A 126 -2.79 7.97 -1.51
N ASN A 127 -2.20 9.05 -2.02
CA ASN A 127 -1.70 9.12 -3.39
C ASN A 127 -0.66 8.03 -3.68
N ARG A 128 0.27 7.77 -2.75
CA ARG A 128 1.27 6.72 -2.92
C ARG A 128 0.66 5.35 -2.64
N ASP A 129 -0.06 5.24 -1.53
CA ASP A 129 -0.53 3.97 -1.00
C ASP A 129 -1.54 3.30 -1.93
N LEU A 130 -2.49 4.06 -2.47
CA LEU A 130 -3.47 3.55 -3.43
C LEU A 130 -2.82 3.02 -4.71
N ARG A 131 -1.81 3.71 -5.25
CA ARG A 131 -1.03 3.22 -6.40
C ARG A 131 -0.30 1.93 -6.07
N TYR A 132 0.32 1.89 -4.89
CA TYR A 132 1.08 0.72 -4.44
C TYR A 132 0.17 -0.50 -4.28
N HIS A 133 -0.98 -0.34 -3.64
CA HIS A 133 -1.99 -1.39 -3.51
C HIS A 133 -2.55 -1.85 -4.85
N PHE A 134 -2.91 -0.89 -5.72
CA PHE A 134 -3.47 -1.18 -7.04
C PHE A 134 -2.48 -1.98 -7.91
N ALA A 135 -1.21 -1.56 -7.98
CA ALA A 135 -0.19 -2.30 -8.74
C ALA A 135 0.03 -3.72 -8.18
N ASN A 136 0.05 -3.87 -6.85
CA ASN A 136 0.26 -5.16 -6.21
C ASN A 136 -0.92 -6.12 -6.41
N LEU A 137 -2.15 -5.63 -6.57
CA LEU A 137 -3.30 -6.46 -6.94
C LEU A 137 -3.03 -7.24 -8.25
N TYR A 138 -2.58 -6.54 -9.30
CA TYR A 138 -2.25 -7.15 -10.60
C TYR A 138 -1.01 -8.04 -10.52
N ARG A 139 0.00 -7.66 -9.75
CA ARG A 139 1.21 -8.49 -9.55
C ARG A 139 0.89 -9.81 -8.88
N ILE A 140 0.12 -9.77 -7.79
CA ILE A 140 -0.33 -10.97 -7.09
C ILE A 140 -1.13 -11.84 -8.06
N GLY A 141 -2.05 -11.26 -8.85
CA GLY A 141 -2.77 -11.99 -9.89
C GLY A 141 -1.85 -12.68 -10.91
N ARG A 142 -0.79 -12.00 -11.36
CA ARG A 142 0.22 -12.58 -12.27
C ARG A 142 0.98 -13.74 -11.62
N HIS A 143 1.38 -13.61 -10.35
CA HIS A 143 2.07 -14.68 -9.62
C HIS A 143 1.15 -15.86 -9.32
N LEU A 144 -0.12 -15.58 -9.00
CA LEU A 144 -1.15 -16.60 -8.82
C LEU A 144 -1.37 -17.38 -10.12
N LYS A 145 -1.50 -16.70 -11.27
CA LYS A 145 -1.60 -17.36 -12.59
C LYS A 145 -0.46 -18.35 -12.80
N LYS A 146 0.79 -17.93 -12.55
CA LYS A 146 1.95 -18.82 -12.67
C LYS A 146 1.87 -20.01 -11.70
N ALA A 147 1.43 -19.76 -10.47
CA ALA A 147 1.28 -20.80 -9.45
C ALA A 147 0.19 -21.82 -9.78
N ILE A 148 -0.94 -21.37 -10.35
CA ILE A 148 -2.02 -22.22 -10.85
C ILE A 148 -1.50 -23.14 -11.95
N VAL A 149 -0.86 -22.58 -12.99
CA VAL A 149 -0.28 -23.36 -14.10
C VAL A 149 0.70 -24.40 -13.58
N LYS A 150 1.60 -24.02 -12.67
CA LYS A 150 2.57 -24.94 -12.07
C LYS A 150 1.90 -26.04 -11.25
N THR A 151 0.85 -25.72 -10.51
CA THR A 151 0.10 -26.69 -9.69
C THR A 151 -0.65 -27.69 -10.57
N VAL A 152 -1.44 -27.20 -11.53
CA VAL A 152 -2.22 -28.06 -12.45
C VAL A 152 -1.32 -28.97 -13.26
N ARG A 153 -0.21 -28.46 -13.80
CA ARG A 153 0.74 -29.29 -14.56
C ARG A 153 1.37 -30.39 -13.69
N HIS A 154 1.58 -30.13 -12.41
CA HIS A 154 2.16 -31.12 -11.50
C HIS A 154 1.15 -32.16 -11.02
N VAL A 155 -0.08 -31.73 -10.74
CA VAL A 155 -1.13 -32.59 -10.16
C VAL A 155 -1.87 -33.38 -11.23
N GLU A 156 -2.33 -32.69 -12.27
CA GLU A 156 -3.20 -33.26 -13.32
C GLU A 156 -2.41 -33.66 -14.57
N THR A 157 -1.13 -33.29 -14.68
CA THR A 157 -0.30 -33.46 -15.89
C THR A 157 -0.88 -32.78 -17.14
N ILE A 158 -1.76 -31.80 -16.96
CA ILE A 158 -2.39 -31.01 -18.02
C ILE A 158 -1.62 -29.70 -18.22
N ASP A 159 -1.30 -29.39 -19.48
CA ASP A 159 -0.88 -28.05 -19.87
C ASP A 159 -2.10 -27.17 -20.10
N LEU A 160 -2.23 -26.10 -19.30
CA LEU A 160 -3.32 -25.15 -19.47
C LEU A 160 -3.12 -24.34 -20.77
N PRO A 161 -4.16 -24.22 -21.61
CA PRO A 161 -4.04 -23.43 -22.84
C PRO A 161 -3.75 -21.96 -22.52
N TYR A 162 -3.09 -21.28 -23.46
CA TYR A 162 -2.94 -19.84 -23.38
C TYR A 162 -4.33 -19.19 -23.32
N PRO A 163 -4.56 -18.19 -22.44
CA PRO A 163 -5.88 -17.60 -22.33
C PRO A 163 -6.29 -17.01 -23.67
N GLY A 164 -7.40 -17.51 -24.22
CA GLY A 164 -8.13 -16.83 -25.28
C GLY A 164 -8.74 -15.52 -24.77
N SER A 165 -9.31 -14.71 -25.67
CA SER A 165 -10.08 -13.53 -25.31
C SER A 165 -11.11 -13.88 -24.24
N ILE A 166 -10.96 -13.29 -23.05
CA ILE A 166 -11.92 -13.45 -21.96
C ILE A 166 -13.07 -12.51 -22.29
N ARG A 167 -14.29 -13.07 -22.43
CA ARG A 167 -15.49 -12.23 -22.54
C ARG A 167 -15.62 -11.40 -21.27
N HIS A 168 -15.85 -10.09 -21.41
CA HIS A 168 -16.11 -9.21 -20.28
C HIS A 168 -17.19 -9.81 -19.40
N THR A 169 -16.82 -10.29 -18.22
CA THR A 169 -17.79 -10.61 -17.19
C THR A 169 -18.34 -9.29 -16.69
N SER A 170 -19.65 -9.22 -16.45
CA SER A 170 -20.28 -8.12 -15.74
C SER A 170 -19.73 -8.05 -14.32
N CYS A 171 -18.56 -7.43 -14.16
CA CYS A 171 -17.99 -7.18 -12.84
C CYS A 171 -18.93 -6.23 -12.09
N GLN A 172 -19.12 -6.52 -10.80
CA GLN A 172 -19.84 -5.64 -9.88
C GLN A 172 -19.18 -4.25 -9.75
N TYR A 173 -17.91 -4.12 -10.16
CA TYR A 173 -17.13 -2.89 -10.11
C TYR A 173 -16.53 -2.55 -11.48
N ASP A 174 -16.57 -1.27 -11.85
CA ASP A 174 -15.92 -0.73 -13.04
C ASP A 174 -14.40 -0.57 -12.79
N LEU A 175 -13.65 -1.63 -13.10
CA LEU A 175 -12.19 -1.67 -12.95
C LEU A 175 -11.49 -0.59 -13.79
N GLU A 176 -12.05 -0.25 -14.95
CA GLU A 176 -11.50 0.81 -15.80
C GLU A 176 -11.67 2.18 -15.14
N SER A 177 -12.84 2.46 -14.55
CA SER A 177 -13.04 3.69 -13.77
C SER A 177 -12.09 3.78 -12.57
N ILE A 178 -11.82 2.65 -11.90
CA ILE A 178 -10.84 2.62 -10.81
C ILE A 178 -9.43 2.90 -11.36
N ALA A 179 -9.03 2.23 -12.44
CA ALA A 179 -7.74 2.43 -13.08
C ALA A 179 -7.53 3.90 -13.49
N GLU A 180 -8.54 4.52 -14.11
CA GLU A 180 -8.57 5.92 -14.51
C GLU A 180 -8.45 6.87 -13.30
N LYS A 181 -9.15 6.59 -12.19
CA LYS A 181 -9.03 7.39 -10.96
C LYS A 181 -7.64 7.29 -10.34
N ILE A 182 -7.06 6.09 -10.32
CA ILE A 182 -5.71 5.87 -9.77
C ILE A 182 -4.64 6.52 -10.64
N SER A 183 -4.75 6.43 -11.98
CA SER A 183 -3.81 7.08 -12.89
C SER A 183 -3.84 8.60 -12.78
N ASN A 184 -5.01 9.17 -12.48
CA ASN A 184 -5.21 10.60 -12.30
C ASN A 184 -4.83 11.14 -10.91
N LEU A 185 -4.40 10.29 -9.97
CA LEU A 185 -3.91 10.76 -8.68
C LEU A 185 -2.73 11.73 -8.90
N PRO A 186 -2.58 12.78 -8.09
CA PRO A 186 -1.40 13.62 -8.17
C PRO A 186 -0.19 12.87 -7.62
N SER A 187 1.00 13.15 -8.15
CA SER A 187 2.27 12.67 -7.56
C SER A 187 2.67 13.61 -6.42
N LEU A 188 1.84 13.65 -5.37
CA LEU A 188 2.02 14.45 -4.15
C LEU A 188 2.05 13.52 -2.93
N PHE A 189 3.19 13.44 -2.25
CA PHE A 189 3.45 12.48 -1.17
C PHE A 189 4.03 13.18 0.05
N TYR A 190 4.04 12.51 1.21
CA TYR A 190 4.71 13.05 2.38
C TYR A 190 6.24 12.95 2.27
N GLN A 191 6.95 13.76 3.06
CA GLN A 191 8.41 13.86 3.00
C GLN A 191 9.14 12.53 3.24
N ASN A 192 8.63 11.71 4.16
CA ASN A 192 9.15 10.37 4.43
C ASN A 192 8.92 9.36 3.27
N GLU A 193 8.24 9.76 2.20
CA GLU A 193 7.90 8.90 1.07
C GLU A 193 8.64 9.24 -0.22
N PHE A 194 9.44 10.31 -0.26
CA PHE A 194 10.12 10.77 -1.48
C PHE A 194 11.09 9.74 -2.06
N ASP A 195 11.80 9.01 -1.19
CA ASP A 195 12.75 7.97 -1.59
C ASP A 195 12.10 6.59 -1.75
N LYS A 196 10.81 6.44 -1.42
CA LYS A 196 10.14 5.14 -1.49
C LYS A 196 9.77 4.82 -2.94
N GLU A 197 10.02 3.59 -3.34
CA GLU A 197 9.54 3.08 -4.62
C GLU A 197 8.02 3.21 -4.71
N THR A 198 7.56 3.83 -5.79
CA THR A 198 6.15 4.10 -6.06
C THR A 198 5.85 3.69 -7.50
N PRO A 199 4.85 2.83 -7.73
CA PRO A 199 4.44 2.48 -9.07
C PRO A 199 3.90 3.67 -9.85
N ASP A 200 4.27 3.77 -11.13
CA ASP A 200 3.57 4.64 -12.08
C ASP A 200 2.41 3.86 -12.70
N ILE A 201 1.23 4.48 -12.73
CA ILE A 201 -0.01 3.86 -13.21
C ILE A 201 -0.54 4.72 -14.33
N GLN A 202 -0.59 4.18 -15.53
CA GLN A 202 -1.09 4.86 -16.72
C GLN A 202 -2.26 4.07 -17.28
N PHE A 203 -3.33 4.77 -17.62
CA PHE A 203 -4.54 4.18 -18.16
C PHE A 203 -4.96 4.94 -19.40
N TYR A 204 -5.15 4.23 -20.51
CA TYR A 204 -5.57 4.78 -21.78
C TYR A 204 -6.84 4.08 -22.24
N ARG A 205 -7.89 4.87 -22.48
CA ARG A 205 -9.15 4.38 -23.05
C ARG A 205 -9.18 4.72 -24.54
N ASN A 206 -9.05 3.71 -25.39
CA ASN A 206 -9.21 3.84 -26.83
C ASN A 206 -10.61 3.33 -27.24
N PRO A 207 -11.17 3.77 -28.39
CA PRO A 207 -12.49 3.31 -28.85
C PRO A 207 -12.60 1.79 -29.09
N LYS A 208 -11.47 1.10 -29.24
CA LYS A 208 -11.41 -0.34 -29.54
C LYS A 208 -10.82 -1.18 -28.42
N ASP A 209 -10.07 -0.57 -27.50
CA ASP A 209 -9.32 -1.30 -26.47
C ASP A 209 -8.97 -0.38 -25.30
N THR A 210 -8.67 -0.96 -24.15
CA THR A 210 -8.18 -0.24 -22.98
C THR A 210 -6.81 -0.77 -22.57
N GLU A 211 -5.89 0.15 -22.30
CA GLU A 211 -4.51 -0.18 -21.94
C GLU A 211 -4.21 0.28 -20.51
N LEU A 212 -3.69 -0.64 -19.71
CA LEU A 212 -3.22 -0.37 -18.35
C LEU A 212 -1.73 -0.72 -18.25
N ILE A 213 -0.92 0.29 -17.96
CA ILE A 213 0.53 0.16 -17.80
C ILE A 213 0.89 0.35 -16.33
N LEU A 214 1.67 -0.59 -15.79
CA LEU A 214 2.14 -0.61 -14.40
C LEU A 214 3.68 -0.66 -14.37
N GLU A 215 4.34 0.48 -14.21
CA GLU A 215 5.82 0.56 -14.17
C GLU A 215 6.35 0.72 -12.74
N THR A 216 7.46 0.07 -12.39
CA THR A 216 8.12 0.25 -11.08
C THR A 216 9.64 0.04 -11.16
N PRO A 217 10.44 0.93 -10.56
CA PRO A 217 10.01 2.18 -9.91
C PRO A 217 9.46 3.15 -10.94
N GLY A 218 8.36 3.83 -10.59
CA GLY A 218 7.93 5.02 -11.32
C GLY A 218 8.97 6.13 -11.15
N PRO A 219 8.72 7.32 -11.72
CA PRO A 219 9.62 8.45 -11.57
C PRO A 219 9.88 8.74 -10.09
N ARG A 220 11.12 9.10 -9.74
CA ARG A 220 11.43 9.56 -8.37
C ARG A 220 10.99 11.00 -8.21
N TYR A 221 10.35 11.30 -7.09
CA TYR A 221 9.65 12.55 -6.89
C TYR A 221 10.09 13.29 -5.62
N MET A 222 10.22 14.61 -5.80
CA MET A 222 9.92 15.69 -4.86
C MET A 222 10.94 16.12 -3.80
N ASN A 223 11.06 17.45 -3.70
CA ASN A 223 11.24 18.20 -2.47
C ASN A 223 10.11 19.24 -2.40
N TRP A 224 9.74 19.64 -1.19
CA TRP A 224 8.75 20.69 -0.93
C TRP A 224 9.45 21.97 -0.53
N GLU A 225 8.96 23.12 -1.01
CA GLU A 225 9.44 24.44 -0.61
C GLU A 225 8.27 25.27 -0.08
N GLY A 226 8.42 25.87 1.11
CA GLY A 226 7.44 26.77 1.71
C GLY A 226 6.89 26.31 3.07
N GLU A 227 6.08 27.17 3.69
CA GLU A 227 5.39 26.87 4.94
C GLU A 227 4.16 25.99 4.69
N VAL A 228 4.02 24.96 5.51
CA VAL A 228 2.90 24.01 5.45
C VAL A 228 2.04 24.09 6.70
N ALA A 229 0.74 23.86 6.53
CA ALA A 229 -0.18 23.56 7.59
C ALA A 229 -0.45 22.06 7.64
N ILE A 230 -0.60 21.55 8.85
CA ILE A 230 -0.96 20.15 9.12
C ILE A 230 -2.26 20.15 9.89
N SER A 231 -3.23 19.38 9.42
CA SER A 231 -4.49 19.09 10.11
C SER A 231 -4.60 17.59 10.30
N CYS A 232 -4.93 17.13 11.49
CA CYS A 232 -5.22 15.73 11.76
C CYS A 232 -6.28 15.59 12.84
N GLU A 233 -7.02 14.50 12.79
CA GLU A 233 -8.03 14.15 13.78
C GLU A 233 -7.44 13.14 14.75
N MET A 234 -7.53 13.43 16.05
CA MET A 234 -7.14 12.51 17.11
C MET A 234 -8.29 12.37 18.09
N GLN A 235 -8.48 11.16 18.61
CA GLN A 235 -9.43 10.93 19.69
C GLN A 235 -8.72 11.17 21.01
N VAL A 236 -9.24 12.11 21.79
CA VAL A 236 -8.75 12.43 23.13
C VAL A 236 -9.59 11.67 24.16
N ASP A 237 -8.94 11.20 25.21
CA ASP A 237 -9.54 10.43 26.30
C ASP A 237 -9.05 10.99 27.66
N PRO A 238 -9.80 10.76 28.76
CA PRO A 238 -9.45 11.33 30.07
C PRO A 238 -8.31 10.61 30.79
N VAL A 239 -7.80 9.49 30.26
CA VAL A 239 -6.76 8.67 30.89
C VAL A 239 -5.37 9.06 30.36
N SER A 240 -5.29 9.35 29.07
CA SER A 240 -4.06 9.66 28.36
C SER A 240 -3.57 11.08 28.65
N ARG A 241 -2.29 11.17 29.00
CA ARG A 241 -1.69 12.44 29.48
C ARG A 241 -1.01 13.25 28.38
N THR A 242 -0.61 12.59 27.30
CA THR A 242 0.27 13.16 26.27
C THR A 242 -0.07 12.60 24.90
N TYR A 243 -0.10 13.50 23.92
CA TYR A 243 -0.40 13.18 22.52
C TYR A 243 0.75 13.66 21.64
N GLN A 244 1.14 12.82 20.67
CA GLN A 244 2.15 13.13 19.68
C GLN A 244 1.51 13.24 18.30
N LEU A 245 1.65 14.42 17.69
CA LEU A 245 1.20 14.67 16.33
C LEU A 245 2.29 14.25 15.32
N PRO A 246 1.92 13.63 14.19
CA PRO A 246 2.86 13.38 13.10
C PRO A 246 3.46 14.69 12.58
N TYR A 247 4.74 14.65 12.21
CA TYR A 247 5.53 15.81 11.75
C TYR A 247 5.65 17.00 12.73
N TRP A 248 5.11 16.89 13.94
CA TRP A 248 5.30 17.90 14.98
C TRP A 248 6.65 17.70 15.66
N GLN A 249 7.51 18.72 15.59
CA GLN A 249 8.72 18.77 16.39
C GLN A 249 8.43 19.58 17.65
N ASN A 250 8.66 18.98 18.83
CA ASN A 250 8.73 19.76 20.06
C ASN A 250 9.82 20.81 19.87
N GLN A 251 9.45 22.09 19.95
CA GLN A 251 10.39 23.19 20.11
C GLN A 251 11.02 23.08 21.51
N SER A 252 11.91 22.13 21.69
CA SER A 252 12.72 21.97 22.89
C SER A 252 14.17 21.75 22.45
N ASN A 253 14.71 22.73 21.71
CA ASN A 253 16.16 22.94 21.50
C ASN A 253 16.49 24.30 20.84
N SER A 254 15.68 25.34 21.08
CA SER A 254 16.03 26.74 20.79
C SER A 254 16.32 27.50 22.09
N ARG A 255 17.34 27.03 22.83
CA ARG A 255 18.05 27.84 23.83
C ARG A 255 19.54 27.78 23.52
N SER A 256 19.96 28.62 22.56
CA SER A 256 21.33 29.09 22.27
C SER A 256 21.29 29.57 20.82
N VAL A 257 21.45 30.84 20.46
CA VAL A 257 22.43 31.81 20.90
C VAL A 257 21.81 33.20 20.72
N MET A 258 21.65 33.95 21.82
CA MET A 258 21.78 35.40 21.78
C MET A 258 23.28 35.68 21.78
N ARG A 259 23.79 36.18 20.67
CA ARG A 259 24.92 37.09 20.60
C ARG A 259 24.66 38.05 19.45
#